data_AF-A0A7S2I2Z2-F1
#
_entry.id   AF-A0A7S2I2Z2-F1
#
_cell.length_a   1.000
_cell.length_b   1.000
_cell.length_c   1.000
_cell.angle_alpha   90.00
_cell.angle_beta   90.00
_cell.angle_gamma   90.00
#
_symmetry.space_group_name_H-M   'P 1'
#
loop_
_entity.id
_entity.type
_entity.pdbx_description
1 polymer ?
#
loop_
_entity_poly.entity_id
_entity_poly.type
_entity_poly.pdbx_seq_one_letter_code
_entity_poly.pdbx_strand_id
1 'polypeptide(L)'
;MVLDSHEFEKAKTFAPKPLPPPAWENASSCYKCSKPFSHTLHRHHCRLCGHSYCHPHSSSTHLLPHFGYDPDVPERVCASCKAILEQHNLAERIAWRMARIRDYLSNNLTPYFETGVDTVEDVAYRITRAAIRMARSIPLGAQAHVAVETIEVLRKHGLKGVYDILDFLVKPNTISGYNLCNNSS
;
A
#
# COMPACT_ATOMS: atom_id res chain seq x y z
N MET A 1 -24.92 3.98 -0.81
CA MET A 1 -24.51 3.81 0.60
C MET A 1 -23.38 4.80 0.84
N VAL A 2 -23.64 5.91 1.51
CA VAL A 2 -22.61 6.93 1.79
C VAL A 2 -21.84 6.43 3.00
N LEU A 3 -20.57 6.09 2.82
CA LEU A 3 -19.69 5.75 3.93
C LEU A 3 -19.61 6.98 4.85
N ASP A 4 -19.86 6.81 6.15
CA ASP A 4 -19.74 7.90 7.09
C ASP A 4 -18.28 8.39 7.20
N SER A 5 -18.07 9.60 7.70
CA SER A 5 -16.75 10.23 7.78
C SER A 5 -15.76 9.48 8.66
N HIS A 6 -16.23 8.77 9.67
CA HIS A 6 -15.42 8.00 10.60
C HIS A 6 -15.03 6.62 10.02
N GLU A 7 -15.92 5.95 9.31
CA GLU A 7 -15.60 4.75 8.52
C GLU A 7 -14.59 5.05 7.41
N PHE A 8 -14.71 6.24 6.81
CA PHE A 8 -13.76 6.73 5.81
C PHE A 8 -12.36 6.97 6.40
N GLU A 9 -12.25 7.54 7.60
CA GLU A 9 -10.96 7.77 8.26
C GLU A 9 -10.32 6.47 8.77
N LYS A 10 -11.10 5.53 9.31
CA LYS A 10 -10.59 4.19 9.68
C LYS A 10 -9.99 3.45 8.49
N ALA A 11 -10.67 3.50 7.34
CA ALA A 11 -10.22 2.86 6.10
C ALA A 11 -8.90 3.43 5.56
N LYS A 12 -8.56 4.70 5.87
CA LYS A 12 -7.29 5.30 5.47
C LYS A 12 -6.09 4.81 6.29
N THR A 13 -6.30 4.43 7.55
CA THR A 13 -5.21 4.21 8.52
C THR A 13 -4.90 2.75 8.79
N PHE A 14 -5.82 1.83 8.48
CA PHE A 14 -5.61 0.42 8.75
C PHE A 14 -5.08 -0.26 7.48
N ALA A 15 -3.77 -0.56 7.45
CA ALA A 15 -3.25 -1.56 6.53
C ALA A 15 -3.72 -2.93 7.04
N PRO A 16 -4.73 -3.56 6.42
CA PRO A 16 -5.24 -4.83 6.94
C PRO A 16 -4.11 -5.86 6.88
N LYS A 17 -3.97 -6.64 7.96
CA LYS A 17 -3.11 -7.82 7.94
C LYS A 17 -3.51 -8.67 6.72
N PRO A 18 -2.56 -9.08 5.86
CA PRO A 18 -2.88 -9.94 4.74
C PRO A 18 -3.63 -11.18 5.20
N LEU A 19 -4.73 -11.48 4.51
CA LEU A 19 -5.49 -12.70 4.73
C LEU A 19 -4.67 -13.89 4.23
N PRO A 20 -4.74 -15.06 4.88
CA PRO A 20 -4.12 -16.26 4.33
C PRO A 20 -4.77 -16.60 2.98
N PRO A 21 -4.00 -17.02 1.96
CA PRO A 21 -4.54 -17.50 0.69
C PRO A 21 -5.56 -18.64 0.91
N PRO A 22 -6.58 -18.76 0.04
CA PRO A 22 -7.52 -19.87 0.11
C PRO A 22 -6.82 -21.20 -0.16
N ALA A 23 -7.28 -22.25 0.53
CA ALA A 23 -6.82 -23.61 0.25
C ALA A 23 -7.19 -24.01 -1.19
N TRP A 24 -6.26 -24.66 -1.88
CA TRP A 24 -6.50 -25.14 -3.24
C TRP A 24 -7.35 -26.40 -3.23
N GLU A 25 -8.44 -26.34 -3.97
CA GLU A 25 -9.32 -27.48 -4.17
C GLU A 25 -8.68 -28.49 -5.12
N ASN A 26 -8.77 -29.79 -4.83
CA ASN A 26 -8.23 -30.85 -5.68
C ASN A 26 -9.32 -31.57 -6.51
N ALA A 27 -10.23 -30.82 -7.14
CA ALA A 27 -11.37 -31.37 -7.88
C ALA A 27 -10.96 -32.16 -9.15
N SER A 28 -11.71 -33.20 -9.51
CA SER A 28 -11.45 -34.01 -10.70
C SER A 28 -11.85 -33.33 -12.02
N SER A 29 -12.61 -32.24 -11.97
CA SER A 29 -13.10 -31.50 -13.13
C SER A 29 -13.03 -29.98 -12.95
N CYS A 30 -13.05 -29.24 -14.06
CA CYS A 30 -13.08 -27.77 -14.02
C CYS A 30 -14.37 -27.24 -13.39
N TYR A 31 -14.25 -26.32 -12.42
CA TYR A 31 -15.37 -25.68 -11.73
C TYR A 31 -16.35 -24.93 -12.65
N LYS A 32 -15.89 -24.44 -13.81
CA LYS A 32 -16.73 -23.66 -14.74
C LYS A 32 -17.42 -24.49 -15.81
N CYS A 33 -16.73 -25.47 -16.40
CA CYS A 33 -17.25 -26.23 -17.55
C CYS A 33 -17.42 -27.74 -17.29
N SER A 34 -17.09 -28.20 -16.08
CA SER A 34 -17.20 -29.60 -15.64
C SER A 34 -16.41 -30.62 -16.48
N LYS A 35 -15.53 -30.17 -17.38
CA LYS A 35 -14.64 -31.06 -18.12
C LYS A 35 -13.66 -31.74 -17.14
N PRO A 36 -13.52 -33.07 -17.19
CA PRO A 36 -12.60 -33.80 -16.32
C PRO A 36 -11.16 -33.48 -16.68
N PHE A 37 -10.32 -33.25 -15.67
CA PHE A 37 -8.89 -33.09 -15.87
C PHE A 37 -8.26 -34.40 -16.35
N SER A 38 -7.24 -34.28 -17.17
CA SER A 38 -6.51 -35.40 -17.76
C SER A 38 -5.05 -35.02 -18.00
N HIS A 39 -4.25 -35.92 -18.56
CA HIS A 39 -2.88 -35.61 -18.94
C HIS A 39 -2.77 -34.51 -20.01
N THR A 40 -3.83 -34.23 -20.77
CA THR A 40 -3.87 -33.16 -21.77
C THR A 40 -4.68 -31.94 -21.33
N LEU A 41 -5.55 -32.09 -20.32
CA LEU A 41 -6.27 -30.99 -19.69
C LEU A 41 -5.78 -30.81 -18.25
N HIS A 42 -4.76 -29.97 -18.08
CA HIS A 42 -4.17 -29.69 -16.79
C HIS A 42 -5.07 -28.84 -15.89
N ARG A 43 -4.87 -29.04 -14.58
CA ARG A 43 -5.55 -28.33 -13.49
C ARG A 43 -4.80 -27.06 -13.13
N HIS A 44 -5.54 -25.99 -12.93
CA HIS A 44 -5.03 -24.71 -12.46
C HIS A 44 -5.93 -24.18 -11.33
N HIS A 45 -5.34 -23.44 -10.39
CA HIS A 45 -6.09 -22.86 -9.28
C HIS A 45 -6.20 -21.35 -9.43
N CYS A 46 -7.39 -20.82 -9.13
CA CYS A 46 -7.57 -19.40 -8.91
C CYS A 46 -7.00 -19.03 -7.54
N ARG A 47 -6.08 -18.08 -7.47
CA ARG A 47 -5.48 -17.64 -6.19
C ARG A 47 -6.45 -16.85 -5.32
N LEU A 48 -7.57 -16.37 -5.86
CA LEU A 48 -8.59 -15.65 -5.10
C LEU A 48 -9.62 -16.58 -4.44
N CYS A 49 -10.09 -17.63 -5.13
CA CYS A 49 -11.15 -18.51 -4.62
C CYS A 49 -10.73 -19.96 -4.34
N GLY A 50 -9.53 -20.39 -4.78
CA GLY A 50 -9.01 -21.73 -4.53
C GLY A 50 -9.57 -22.86 -5.42
N HIS A 51 -10.65 -22.64 -6.16
CA HIS A 51 -11.24 -23.66 -7.04
C HIS A 51 -10.32 -24.11 -8.18
N SER A 52 -10.56 -25.34 -8.65
CA SER A 52 -9.87 -25.95 -9.79
C SER A 52 -10.49 -25.57 -11.15
N TYR A 53 -9.69 -25.08 -12.08
CA TYR A 53 -10.08 -24.67 -13.43
C TYR A 53 -9.15 -25.26 -14.50
N CYS A 54 -9.66 -25.36 -15.73
CA CYS A 54 -8.79 -25.53 -16.90
C CYS A 54 -8.29 -24.17 -17.39
N HIS A 55 -7.21 -24.16 -18.20
CA HIS A 55 -6.53 -22.94 -18.63
C HIS A 55 -7.47 -21.86 -19.19
N PRO A 56 -8.43 -22.17 -20.10
CA PRO A 56 -9.32 -21.15 -20.67
C PRO A 56 -10.23 -20.45 -19.66
N HIS A 57 -10.58 -21.10 -18.54
CA HIS A 57 -11.46 -20.53 -17.52
C HIS A 57 -10.71 -19.82 -16.38
N SER A 58 -9.37 -19.87 -16.41
CA SER A 58 -8.50 -19.19 -15.45
C SER A 58 -7.31 -18.54 -16.13
N SER A 59 -7.49 -17.97 -17.32
CA SER A 59 -6.41 -17.34 -18.10
C SER A 59 -6.06 -15.94 -17.63
N SER A 60 -6.93 -15.29 -16.85
CA SER A 60 -6.72 -13.95 -16.32
C SER A 60 -5.72 -13.93 -15.15
N THR A 61 -5.11 -12.76 -14.92
CA THR A 61 -4.25 -12.50 -13.76
C THR A 61 -4.65 -11.20 -13.04
N HIS A 62 -4.32 -11.10 -11.76
CA HIS A 62 -4.52 -9.91 -10.95
C HIS A 62 -3.53 -9.87 -9.76
N LEU A 63 -3.07 -8.68 -9.38
CA LEU A 63 -2.39 -8.45 -8.11
C LEU A 63 -3.29 -8.81 -6.92
N LEU A 64 -2.76 -9.55 -5.95
CA LEU A 64 -3.47 -9.99 -4.74
C LEU A 64 -2.67 -9.71 -3.44
N PRO A 65 -2.19 -8.46 -3.20
CA PRO A 65 -1.38 -8.15 -2.02
C PRO A 65 -2.12 -8.40 -0.70
N HIS A 66 -3.45 -8.30 -0.72
CA HIS A 66 -4.31 -8.58 0.44
C HIS A 66 -4.30 -10.06 0.86
N PHE A 67 -3.79 -10.97 0.03
CA PHE A 67 -3.55 -12.38 0.36
C PHE A 67 -2.08 -12.70 0.66
N GLY A 68 -1.22 -11.67 0.77
CA GLY A 68 0.21 -11.84 1.06
C GLY A 68 1.06 -12.25 -0.15
N TYR A 69 0.51 -12.16 -1.37
CA TYR A 69 1.30 -12.26 -2.59
C TYR A 69 2.12 -10.98 -2.82
N ASP A 70 3.16 -11.09 -3.64
CA ASP A 70 3.99 -9.95 -4.03
C ASP A 70 3.12 -8.85 -4.69
N PRO A 71 3.23 -7.58 -4.26
CA PRO A 71 2.41 -6.48 -4.76
C PRO A 71 2.66 -6.12 -6.22
N ASP A 72 3.77 -6.56 -6.81
CA ASP A 72 4.17 -6.25 -8.19
C ASP A 72 4.00 -7.43 -9.15
N VAL A 73 3.61 -8.62 -8.64
CA VAL A 73 3.47 -9.84 -9.44
C VAL A 73 2.00 -10.27 -9.56
N PRO A 74 1.41 -10.26 -10.78
CA PRO A 74 0.02 -10.68 -10.98
C PRO A 74 -0.16 -12.20 -10.84
N GLU A 75 -1.12 -12.60 -10.00
CA GLU A 75 -1.47 -13.99 -9.77
C GLU A 75 -2.64 -14.46 -10.62
N ARG A 76 -2.67 -15.76 -10.94
CA ARG A 76 -3.73 -16.36 -11.75
C ARG A 76 -5.09 -16.31 -11.06
N VAL A 77 -6.10 -15.84 -11.76
CA VAL A 77 -7.50 -15.81 -11.28
C VAL A 77 -8.47 -16.31 -12.34
N CYS A 78 -9.63 -16.81 -11.90
CA CYS A 78 -10.73 -17.12 -12.82
C CYS A 78 -11.43 -15.84 -13.29
N ALA A 79 -12.15 -15.92 -14.41
CA ALA A 79 -12.81 -14.75 -15.01
C ALA A 79 -13.80 -14.06 -14.06
N SER A 80 -14.54 -14.82 -13.25
CA SER A 80 -15.47 -14.28 -12.26
C SER A 80 -14.75 -13.49 -11.16
N CYS A 81 -13.67 -14.06 -10.62
CA CYS A 81 -12.82 -13.37 -9.64
C CYS A 81 -12.17 -12.11 -10.21
N LYS A 82 -11.74 -12.16 -11.48
CA LYS A 82 -11.17 -10.99 -12.17
C LYS A 82 -12.16 -9.82 -12.21
N ALA A 83 -13.42 -10.08 -12.61
CA ALA A 83 -14.45 -9.05 -12.69
C ALA A 83 -14.76 -8.42 -11.32
N ILE A 84 -14.82 -9.23 -10.25
CA ILE A 84 -15.04 -8.74 -8.88
C ILE A 84 -13.90 -7.82 -8.44
N LEU A 85 -12.64 -8.22 -8.68
CA LEU A 85 -11.47 -7.43 -8.32
C LEU A 85 -11.42 -6.11 -9.11
N GLU A 86 -11.72 -6.14 -10.40
CA GLU A 86 -11.78 -4.92 -11.22
C GLU A 86 -12.85 -3.94 -10.75
N GLN A 87 -14.02 -4.45 -10.36
CA GLN A 87 -15.08 -3.64 -9.77
C GLN A 87 -14.64 -3.02 -8.44
N HIS A 88 -13.93 -3.78 -7.60
CA HIS A 88 -13.38 -3.28 -6.34
C HIS A 88 -12.36 -2.16 -6.58
N ASN A 89 -11.38 -2.37 -7.47
CA ASN A 89 -10.38 -1.36 -7.80
C ASN A 89 -11.03 -0.08 -8.38
N LEU A 90 -12.10 -0.23 -9.17
CA LEU A 90 -12.84 0.92 -9.67
C LEU A 90 -13.54 1.68 -8.54
N ALA A 91 -14.21 0.97 -7.64
CA ALA A 91 -14.87 1.56 -6.47
C ALA A 91 -13.87 2.30 -5.58
N GLU A 92 -12.71 1.70 -5.29
CA GLU A 92 -11.62 2.33 -4.55
C GLU A 92 -11.12 3.59 -5.24
N ARG A 93 -10.83 3.54 -6.55
CA ARG A 93 -10.41 4.73 -7.32
C ARG A 93 -11.44 5.85 -7.28
N ILE A 94 -12.73 5.52 -7.39
CA ILE A 94 -13.82 6.50 -7.29
C ILE A 94 -13.85 7.09 -5.88
N ALA A 95 -13.80 6.27 -4.83
CA ALA A 95 -13.79 6.71 -3.44
C ALA A 95 -12.61 7.65 -3.16
N TRP A 96 -11.40 7.29 -3.59
CA TRP A 96 -10.20 8.13 -3.49
C TRP A 96 -10.37 9.47 -4.21
N ARG A 97 -10.94 9.48 -5.43
CA ARG A 97 -11.21 10.72 -6.16
C ARG A 97 -12.24 11.60 -5.46
N MET A 98 -13.34 11.02 -4.99
CA MET A 98 -14.38 11.75 -4.24
C MET A 98 -13.82 12.36 -2.96
N ALA A 99 -12.98 11.62 -2.24
CA ALA A 99 -12.31 12.11 -1.05
C ALA A 99 -11.41 13.30 -1.33
N ARG A 100 -10.61 13.24 -2.41
CA ARG A 100 -9.77 14.37 -2.84
C ARG A 100 -10.60 15.59 -3.20
N ILE A 101 -11.72 15.41 -3.90
CA ILE A 101 -12.63 16.52 -4.23
C ILE A 101 -13.19 17.14 -2.94
N ARG A 102 -13.62 16.31 -1.98
CA ARG A 102 -14.08 16.79 -0.66
C ARG A 102 -12.99 17.60 0.05
N ASP A 103 -11.76 17.10 0.10
CA ASP A 103 -10.63 17.79 0.73
C ASP A 103 -10.29 19.11 0.02
N TYR A 104 -10.39 19.14 -1.31
CA TYR A 104 -10.22 20.36 -2.12
C TYR A 104 -11.27 21.42 -1.77
N LEU A 105 -12.54 21.05 -1.79
CA LEU A 105 -13.64 21.96 -1.46
C LEU A 105 -13.58 22.44 0.00
N SER A 106 -12.97 21.65 0.90
CA SER A 106 -12.77 22.00 2.31
C SER A 106 -11.45 22.76 2.58
N ASN A 107 -10.71 23.14 1.53
CA ASN A 107 -9.40 23.79 1.59
C ASN A 107 -8.36 23.02 2.46
N ASN A 108 -8.43 21.69 2.45
CA ASN A 108 -7.57 20.77 3.20
C ASN A 108 -6.90 19.72 2.28
N LEU A 109 -6.93 19.94 0.96
CA LEU A 109 -6.29 19.06 0.00
C LEU A 109 -4.79 19.00 0.28
N THR A 110 -4.26 17.78 0.37
CA THR A 110 -2.81 17.55 0.38
C THR A 110 -2.37 17.25 -1.06
N PRO A 111 -1.53 18.11 -1.68
CA PRO A 111 -1.00 17.87 -3.02
C PRO A 111 -0.19 16.57 -3.07
N TYR A 112 -0.17 15.92 -4.24
CA TYR A 112 0.72 14.79 -4.48
C TYR A 112 2.18 15.25 -4.47
N PHE A 113 3.10 14.33 -4.21
CA PHE A 113 4.52 14.56 -4.42
C PHE A 113 4.85 14.47 -5.91
N GLU A 114 5.47 15.51 -6.46
CA GLU A 114 5.95 15.58 -7.83
C GLU A 114 7.43 15.99 -7.84
N THR A 115 8.28 15.05 -8.22
CA THR A 115 9.73 15.23 -8.27
C THR A 115 10.12 16.38 -9.21
N GLY A 116 10.93 17.32 -8.72
CA GLY A 116 11.42 18.46 -9.52
C GLY A 116 10.49 19.67 -9.55
N VAL A 117 9.26 19.54 -9.03
CA VAL A 117 8.33 20.66 -8.81
C VAL A 117 8.32 21.04 -7.32
N ASP A 118 8.25 20.05 -6.44
CA ASP A 118 8.21 20.27 -5.01
C ASP A 118 9.57 20.67 -4.43
N THR A 119 9.55 21.66 -3.53
CA THR A 119 10.72 22.02 -2.73
C THR A 119 10.96 21.02 -1.60
N VAL A 120 12.16 21.03 -1.00
CA VAL A 120 12.48 20.19 0.17
C VAL A 120 11.55 20.56 1.34
N GLU A 121 11.20 21.83 1.46
CA GLU A 121 10.25 22.35 2.44
C GLU A 121 8.85 21.77 2.24
N ASP A 122 8.35 21.69 0.99
CA ASP A 122 7.04 21.11 0.68
C ASP A 122 6.97 19.61 1.05
N VAL A 123 8.06 18.88 0.81
CA VAL A 123 8.20 17.47 1.21
C VAL A 123 8.21 17.35 2.73
N ALA A 124 9.06 18.12 3.41
CA ALA A 124 9.17 18.11 4.87
C ALA A 124 7.83 18.46 5.54
N TYR A 125 7.11 19.44 5.00
CA TYR A 125 5.81 19.86 5.50
C TYR A 125 4.76 18.75 5.39
N ARG A 126 4.68 18.04 4.25
CA ARG A 126 3.75 16.92 4.05
C ARG A 126 4.06 15.76 4.98
N ILE A 127 5.33 15.40 5.12
CA ILE A 127 5.76 14.30 5.98
C ILE A 127 5.52 14.64 7.45
N THR A 128 5.86 15.85 7.88
CA THR A 128 5.57 16.34 9.25
C THR A 128 4.08 16.32 9.53
N ARG A 129 3.25 16.81 8.59
CA ARG A 129 1.79 16.77 8.73
C ARG A 129 1.25 15.33 8.80
N ALA A 130 1.78 14.41 8.01
CA ALA A 130 1.44 13.00 8.05
C ALA A 130 1.84 12.36 9.39
N ALA A 131 3.06 12.63 9.88
CA ALA A 131 3.55 12.15 11.16
C ALA A 131 2.69 12.66 12.33
N ILE A 132 2.31 13.94 12.34
CA ILE A 132 1.41 14.51 13.36
C ILE A 132 0.02 13.85 13.32
N ARG A 133 -0.53 13.62 12.12
CA ARG A 133 -1.82 12.93 11.97
C ARG A 133 -1.74 11.48 12.45
N MET A 134 -0.73 10.75 12.03
CA MET A 134 -0.48 9.38 12.47
C MET A 134 -0.24 9.29 13.96
N ALA A 135 0.50 10.25 14.52
CA ALA A 135 0.64 10.37 15.95
C ALA A 135 -0.77 10.44 16.55
N ARG A 136 -1.57 11.46 16.25
CA ARG A 136 -2.89 11.65 16.87
C ARG A 136 -3.85 10.43 16.81
N SER A 137 -3.64 9.47 15.90
CA SER A 137 -4.38 8.20 15.85
C SER A 137 -3.93 7.06 16.78
N ILE A 138 -2.79 7.19 17.47
CA ILE A 138 -2.26 6.17 18.41
C ILE A 138 -2.81 6.42 19.84
N PRO A 139 -2.97 5.38 20.69
CA PRO A 139 -3.37 5.55 22.09
C PRO A 139 -2.46 6.54 22.84
N LEU A 140 -3.05 7.33 23.76
CA LEU A 140 -2.39 8.43 24.48
C LEU A 140 -1.01 8.07 25.08
N GLY A 141 -0.81 6.84 25.53
CA GLY A 141 0.47 6.37 26.07
C GLY A 141 1.60 6.26 25.04
N ALA A 142 1.32 5.71 23.86
CA ALA A 142 2.31 5.63 22.78
C ALA A 142 2.46 6.98 22.04
N GLN A 143 1.47 7.86 22.15
CA GLN A 143 1.58 9.26 21.72
C GLN A 143 2.60 10.09 22.45
N ALA A 144 2.62 9.97 23.77
CA ALA A 144 3.63 10.62 24.58
C ALA A 144 5.03 10.13 24.18
N HIS A 145 5.21 8.83 23.94
CA HIS A 145 6.51 8.28 23.55
C HIS A 145 7.00 8.80 22.20
N VAL A 146 6.17 8.75 21.16
CA VAL A 146 6.54 9.24 19.82
C VAL A 146 6.82 10.75 19.85
N ALA A 147 6.03 11.52 20.60
CA ALA A 147 6.25 12.95 20.76
C ALA A 147 7.57 13.25 21.49
N VAL A 148 7.90 12.53 22.55
CA VAL A 148 9.16 12.70 23.31
C VAL A 148 10.36 12.37 22.43
N GLU A 149 10.35 11.23 21.72
CA GLU A 149 11.43 10.85 20.80
C GLU A 149 11.60 11.88 19.67
N THR A 150 10.50 12.38 19.10
CA THR A 150 10.55 13.42 18.05
C THR A 150 11.14 14.71 18.60
N ILE A 151 10.75 15.12 19.82
CA ILE A 151 11.31 16.30 20.49
C ILE A 151 12.79 16.09 20.82
N GLU A 152 13.21 14.89 21.22
CA GLU A 152 14.61 14.58 21.50
C GLU A 152 15.48 14.65 20.24
N VAL A 153 15.00 14.10 19.12
CA VAL A 153 15.67 14.22 17.82
C VAL A 153 15.77 15.69 17.40
N LEU A 154 14.69 16.46 17.52
CA LEU A 154 14.69 17.89 17.22
C LEU A 154 15.62 18.69 18.15
N ARG A 155 15.66 18.37 19.44
CA ARG A 155 16.54 19.03 20.42
C ARG A 155 18.01 18.72 20.14
N LYS A 156 18.32 17.47 19.77
CA LYS A 156 19.69 17.00 19.58
C LYS A 156 20.27 17.34 18.21
N HIS A 157 19.43 17.35 17.18
CA HIS A 157 19.87 17.48 15.79
C HIS A 157 19.23 18.67 15.05
N GLY A 158 18.37 19.45 15.70
CA GLY A 158 17.66 20.56 15.08
C GLY A 158 16.82 20.11 13.87
N LEU A 159 16.55 21.05 12.96
CA LEU A 159 15.89 20.73 11.69
C LEU A 159 16.76 19.86 10.77
N LYS A 160 18.09 19.84 10.98
CA LYS A 160 19.04 19.03 10.21
C LYS A 160 18.79 17.53 10.37
N GLY A 161 18.44 17.07 11.57
CA GLY A 161 18.08 15.66 11.80
C GLY A 161 16.82 15.22 11.05
N VAL A 162 15.87 16.14 10.82
CA VAL A 162 14.68 15.87 10.00
C VAL A 162 15.06 15.80 8.52
N TYR A 163 15.88 16.74 8.04
CA TYR A 163 16.37 16.71 6.65
C TYR A 163 17.21 15.47 6.34
N ASP A 164 18.06 15.02 7.26
CA ASP A 164 18.89 13.81 7.09
C ASP A 164 18.03 12.53 6.98
N ILE A 165 16.92 12.44 7.74
CA ILE A 165 15.93 11.33 7.61
C ILE A 165 15.19 11.42 6.28
N LEU A 166 14.83 12.62 5.84
CA LEU A 166 14.15 12.86 4.57
C LEU A 166 15.04 12.51 3.37
N ASP A 167 16.32 12.87 3.40
CA ASP A 167 17.30 12.53 2.35
C ASP A 167 17.47 11.01 2.20
N PHE A 168 17.45 10.26 3.30
CA PHE A 168 17.50 8.79 3.29
C PHE A 168 16.25 8.16 2.65
N LEU A 169 15.06 8.74 2.88
CA LEU A 169 13.80 8.24 2.33
C LEU A 169 13.58 8.65 0.86
N VAL A 170 14.16 9.78 0.43
CA VAL A 170 14.01 10.32 -0.93
C VAL A 170 15.07 9.76 -1.90
N LYS A 171 16.23 9.31 -1.41
CA LYS A 171 17.28 8.69 -2.23
C LYS A 171 17.51 7.22 -1.85
N PRO A 172 16.71 6.26 -2.35
CA PRO A 172 17.07 4.86 -2.22
C PRO A 172 18.26 4.58 -3.16
N ASN A 173 19.47 4.47 -2.58
CA ASN A 173 20.74 4.11 -3.20
C ASN A 173 21.49 5.19 -4.00
N THR A 174 22.28 6.00 -3.28
CA THR A 174 23.64 6.32 -3.73
C THR A 174 24.60 6.07 -2.59
N ILE A 175 25.34 4.96 -2.65
CA ILE A 175 26.56 4.79 -1.88
C ILE A 175 27.54 5.87 -2.35
N SER A 176 27.81 6.85 -1.51
CA SER A 176 28.96 7.75 -1.61
C SER A 176 29.39 8.01 -0.17
N GLY A 177 30.40 7.32 0.37
CA GLY A 177 31.74 7.33 -0.18
C GLY A 177 32.49 8.60 0.22
N TYR A 178 32.40 9.02 1.49
CA TYR A 178 33.30 10.02 2.05
C TYR A 178 34.18 9.38 3.11
N ASN A 179 35.38 9.02 2.67
CA ASN A 179 36.52 8.74 3.53
C ASN A 179 36.77 9.96 4.43
N LEU A 180 36.83 9.69 5.73
CA LEU A 180 37.44 10.55 6.72
C LEU A 180 38.96 10.57 6.46
N CYS A 181 39.47 11.65 5.89
CA CYS A 181 40.87 12.02 6.05
C CYS A 181 40.91 13.31 6.86
N ASN A 182 41.35 13.16 8.11
CA ASN A 182 41.56 14.22 9.08
C ASN A 182 42.66 15.19 8.61
N ASN A 183 42.49 16.45 9.00
CA ASN A 183 43.51 17.49 8.91
C ASN A 183 44.73 17.22 9.81
N SER A 184 45.79 17.97 9.50
CA SER A 184 46.92 18.42 10.32
C SER A 184 48.11 17.47 10.56
N SER A 185 49.16 17.67 9.75
CA SER A 185 50.47 18.21 10.17
C SER A 185 51.24 18.69 8.93
#